data_AF-A0A8C3AF78-F1
#
_entry.id   AF-A0A8C3AF78-F1
#
_cell.length_a   1.000
_cell.length_b   1.000
_cell.length_c   1.000
_cell.angle_alpha   90.00
_cell.angle_beta   90.00
_cell.angle_gamma   90.00
#
_symmetry.space_group_name_H-M   'P 1'
#
loop_
_entity.id
_entity.type
_entity.pdbx_description
1 polymer ?
#
loop_
_entity_poly.entity_id
_entity_poly.type
_entity_poly.pdbx_seq_one_letter_code
_entity_poly.pdbx_strand_id
1 'polypeptide(L)'
;SCVSLCVPHQLKSDQDYGNGLVKYVLSGEGAGSIFVIDENNGDLHATRRLDREEKAFYILRATVVNKQTGQKLEPETEFTVKLHDINDNEPKFSKEVYTGSVPERSDIGTSVIQVTATDADDSMYGSSAKLVYSISQGHPYFSVDPNTGVIRTALGPGNMDREQREHYQMVIDAKDMAGQRGGLTGTTIVNITLTDVNDNPPRIHEFRVPESAKSGTPVGRIVATDRDIGKNAEMYFTIVSGDGMDMFDISTDKETQEGVITPLDFEKKPSYTVEIQVQNTQVDPRFWSPASKDMATVRIGVDDVDEPPLFDRASYVMEVKEDAAVGVAVGSVSAMDPDGARSKVKYSIDRRTDMDRLFNVHPGNGSVFLLKGLDREETAWHNVSVIATEFSKSRQKVQQLVVQIASALQISASTISPGKLFMLLRV
;
A
#
# COMPACT_ATOMS: atom_id res chain seq x y z
N SER A 1 8.43 58.37 -7.52
CA SER A 1 7.24 59.16 -7.93
C SER A 1 7.62 60.50 -8.56
N CYS A 2 8.28 60.52 -9.71
CA CYS A 2 8.34 61.69 -10.60
C CYS A 2 8.88 61.21 -11.95
N VAL A 3 8.01 61.15 -12.97
CA VAL A 3 8.41 60.79 -14.34
C VAL A 3 9.01 62.04 -14.99
N SER A 4 10.22 61.92 -15.53
CA SER A 4 10.79 62.97 -16.38
C SER A 4 10.10 62.92 -17.74
N LEU A 5 9.41 64.00 -18.11
CA LEU A 5 8.79 64.15 -19.43
C LEU A 5 9.88 64.32 -20.51
N CYS A 6 9.97 63.40 -21.46
CA CYS A 6 10.77 63.57 -22.68
C CYS A 6 9.95 64.27 -23.78
N VAL A 7 9.44 65.45 -23.47
CA VAL A 7 8.97 66.42 -24.46
C VAL A 7 10.01 67.55 -24.45
N PRO A 8 10.27 68.26 -25.55
CA PRO A 8 10.80 69.61 -25.40
C PRO A 8 9.91 70.31 -24.36
N HIS A 9 10.48 70.61 -23.18
CA HIS A 9 9.73 71.22 -22.08
C HIS A 9 9.06 72.53 -22.53
N GLN A 10 9.55 73.10 -23.63
CA GLN A 10 9.09 74.31 -24.26
C GLN A 10 8.81 74.08 -25.75
N LEU A 11 7.57 74.33 -26.17
CA LEU A 11 7.23 74.45 -27.59
C LEU A 11 7.60 75.86 -28.07
N LYS A 12 8.15 75.95 -29.28
CA LYS A 12 8.56 77.22 -29.87
C LYS A 12 7.88 77.43 -31.21
N SER A 13 7.35 78.62 -31.40
CA SER A 13 6.74 79.09 -32.64
C SER A 13 7.73 79.95 -33.41
N ASP A 14 7.68 79.90 -34.74
CA ASP A 14 8.46 80.81 -35.60
C ASP A 14 7.83 82.22 -35.71
N GLN A 15 6.58 82.37 -35.24
CA GLN A 15 5.86 83.63 -35.11
C GLN A 15 6.08 84.32 -33.76
N ASP A 16 6.76 83.68 -32.81
CA ASP A 16 7.10 84.26 -31.51
C ASP A 16 8.42 85.04 -31.56
N TYR A 17 8.32 86.35 -31.79
CA TYR A 17 9.47 87.26 -31.81
C TYR A 17 9.83 87.82 -30.42
N GLY A 18 9.27 87.26 -29.33
CA GLY A 18 9.49 87.75 -27.97
C GLY A 18 8.82 89.10 -27.68
N ASN A 19 7.85 89.50 -28.50
CA ASN A 19 7.13 90.77 -28.39
C ASN A 19 5.79 90.66 -27.60
N GLY A 20 5.46 89.46 -27.11
CA GLY A 20 4.26 89.20 -26.32
C GLY A 20 2.94 89.23 -27.11
N LEU A 21 2.99 89.19 -28.45
CA LEU A 21 1.80 89.23 -29.31
C LEU A 21 1.22 87.85 -29.64
N VAL A 22 1.97 86.79 -29.38
CA VAL A 22 1.51 85.41 -29.57
C VAL A 22 0.98 84.83 -28.26
N LYS A 23 0.09 83.85 -28.40
CA LYS A 23 -0.45 83.04 -27.32
C LYS A 23 -0.37 81.58 -27.72
N TYR A 24 0.34 80.77 -26.93
CA TYR A 24 0.38 79.32 -27.12
C TYR A 24 -0.93 78.68 -26.66
N VAL A 25 -1.47 77.78 -27.48
CA VAL A 25 -2.74 77.07 -27.21
C VAL A 25 -2.54 75.58 -27.39
N LEU A 26 -2.94 74.82 -26.38
CA LEU A 26 -2.88 73.36 -26.36
C LEU A 26 -4.29 72.76 -26.53
N SER A 27 -4.39 71.70 -27.32
CA SER A 27 -5.60 70.91 -27.54
C SER A 27 -5.25 69.41 -27.62
N GLY A 28 -6.27 68.54 -27.67
CA GLY A 28 -6.07 67.08 -27.71
C GLY A 28 -6.30 66.40 -26.36
N GLU A 29 -5.70 65.22 -26.17
CA GLU A 29 -5.97 64.36 -25.02
C GLU A 29 -5.49 64.95 -23.69
N GLY A 30 -6.42 65.28 -22.79
CA GLY A 30 -6.08 65.80 -21.47
C GLY A 30 -5.56 67.24 -21.47
N ALA A 31 -5.66 67.97 -22.59
CA ALA A 31 -5.35 69.39 -22.63
C ALA A 31 -6.30 70.18 -21.72
N GLY A 32 -5.75 71.06 -20.89
CA GLY A 32 -6.48 71.86 -19.90
C GLY A 32 -6.86 71.12 -18.62
N SER A 33 -6.67 69.79 -18.56
CA SER A 33 -6.97 68.98 -17.38
C SER A 33 -5.76 68.26 -16.82
N ILE A 34 -5.00 67.55 -17.67
CA ILE A 34 -3.79 66.79 -17.35
C ILE A 34 -2.54 67.58 -17.75
N PHE A 35 -2.60 68.24 -18.91
CA PHE A 35 -1.52 69.04 -19.45
C PHE A 35 -1.98 70.47 -19.66
N VAL A 36 -1.15 71.42 -19.26
CA VAL A 36 -1.34 72.85 -19.51
C VAL A 36 -0.08 73.40 -20.17
N ILE A 37 -0.27 74.33 -21.10
CA ILE A 37 0.82 75.08 -21.71
C ILE A 37 0.83 76.49 -21.14
N ASP A 38 2.00 76.99 -20.75
CA ASP A 38 2.15 78.40 -20.46
C ASP A 38 1.96 79.19 -21.75
N GLU A 39 0.96 80.06 -21.72
CA GLU A 39 0.48 80.77 -22.89
C GLU A 39 1.49 81.79 -23.44
N ASN A 40 2.50 82.18 -22.67
CA ASN A 40 3.47 83.23 -23.01
C ASN A 40 4.82 82.66 -23.45
N ASN A 41 5.22 81.49 -22.96
CA ASN A 41 6.55 80.95 -23.26
C ASN A 41 6.53 79.54 -23.89
N GLY A 42 5.35 78.90 -23.96
CA GLY A 42 5.21 77.58 -24.56
C GLY A 42 5.64 76.41 -23.67
N ASP A 43 5.90 76.63 -22.38
CA ASP A 43 6.28 75.57 -21.45
C ASP A 43 5.11 74.61 -21.16
N LEU A 44 5.34 73.31 -21.30
CA LEU A 44 4.33 72.29 -21.06
C LEU A 44 4.48 71.74 -19.64
N HIS A 45 3.40 71.81 -18.86
CA HIS A 45 3.34 71.30 -17.50
C HIS A 45 2.27 70.23 -17.33
N ALA A 46 2.58 69.19 -16.56
CA ALA A 46 1.58 68.28 -16.03
C ALA A 46 0.94 68.88 -14.77
N THR A 47 -0.39 68.86 -14.69
CA THR A 47 -1.15 69.40 -13.54
C THR A 47 -1.32 68.39 -12.39
N ARG A 48 -1.08 67.11 -12.68
CA ARG A 48 -1.19 65.99 -11.74
C ARG A 48 -0.09 64.97 -11.98
N ARG A 49 0.05 64.03 -11.04
CA ARG A 49 0.93 62.86 -11.23
C ARG A 49 0.41 62.01 -12.39
N LEU A 50 1.35 61.49 -13.18
CA LEU A 50 1.07 60.65 -14.33
C LEU A 50 1.59 59.24 -14.02
N ASP A 51 0.81 58.26 -14.43
CA ASP A 51 1.05 56.84 -14.21
C ASP A 51 1.13 56.15 -15.59
N ARG A 52 2.26 55.50 -15.88
CA ARG A 52 2.54 54.90 -17.19
C ARG A 52 1.69 53.66 -17.39
N GLU A 53 1.43 52.91 -16.33
CA GLU A 53 0.60 51.72 -16.27
C GLU A 53 -0.86 52.05 -16.60
N GLU A 54 -1.33 53.23 -16.19
CA GLU A 54 -2.66 53.73 -16.56
C GLU A 54 -2.69 54.16 -18.03
N LYS A 55 -1.73 54.99 -18.48
CA LYS A 55 -1.65 55.45 -19.87
C LYS A 55 -0.22 55.85 -20.26
N ALA A 56 0.39 55.06 -21.15
CA ALA A 56 1.80 55.20 -21.53
C ALA A 56 2.12 56.42 -22.42
N PHE A 57 1.15 56.95 -23.17
CA PHE A 57 1.36 58.13 -23.98
C PHE A 57 0.07 58.92 -24.22
N TYR A 58 0.23 60.21 -24.54
CA TYR A 58 -0.84 61.12 -24.90
C TYR A 58 -0.55 61.76 -26.25
N ILE A 59 -1.57 61.92 -27.08
CA ILE A 59 -1.48 62.66 -28.33
C ILE A 59 -2.08 64.05 -28.12
N LEU A 60 -1.21 65.06 -28.22
CA LEU A 60 -1.55 66.46 -28.02
C LEU A 60 -1.31 67.25 -29.30
N ARG A 61 -1.96 68.41 -29.40
CA ARG A 61 -1.79 69.36 -30.48
C ARG A 61 -1.53 70.73 -29.90
N ALA A 62 -0.63 71.47 -30.54
CA ALA A 62 -0.35 72.86 -30.17
C ALA A 62 -0.42 73.77 -31.40
N THR A 63 -0.80 75.01 -31.16
CA THR A 63 -0.79 76.09 -32.15
C THR A 63 -0.51 77.40 -31.44
N VAL A 64 -0.11 78.43 -32.19
CA VAL A 64 -0.05 79.80 -31.71
C VAL A 64 -1.17 80.63 -32.32
N VAL A 65 -1.76 81.49 -31.49
CA VAL A 65 -2.77 82.47 -31.92
C VAL A 65 -2.29 83.88 -31.61
N ASN A 66 -2.80 84.86 -32.35
CA ASN A 66 -2.61 86.26 -32.00
C ASN A 66 -3.36 86.58 -30.71
N LYS A 67 -2.68 87.17 -29.72
CA LYS A 67 -3.22 87.45 -28.38
C LYS A 67 -4.38 88.45 -28.39
N GLN A 68 -4.44 89.34 -29.39
CA GLN A 68 -5.47 90.38 -29.52
C GLN A 68 -6.67 89.93 -30.35
N THR A 69 -6.41 89.23 -31.47
CA THR A 69 -7.48 88.86 -32.42
C THR A 69 -7.97 87.42 -32.28
N GLY A 70 -7.22 86.56 -31.57
CA GLY A 70 -7.50 85.13 -31.47
C GLY A 70 -7.27 84.36 -32.78
N GLN A 71 -6.76 85.01 -33.83
CA GLN A 71 -6.49 84.38 -35.12
C GLN A 71 -5.34 83.38 -34.99
N LYS A 72 -5.53 82.15 -35.48
CA LYS A 72 -4.44 81.17 -35.60
C LYS A 72 -3.35 81.71 -36.53
N LEU A 73 -2.11 81.73 -36.02
CA LEU A 73 -0.93 82.20 -36.74
C LEU A 73 -0.17 81.04 -37.39
N GLU A 74 -0.31 79.83 -36.84
CA GLU A 74 0.29 78.60 -37.36
C GLU A 74 -0.75 77.46 -37.41
N PRO A 75 -0.57 76.45 -38.28
CA PRO A 75 -1.35 75.22 -38.21
C PRO A 75 -1.14 74.50 -36.89
N GLU A 76 -2.10 73.65 -36.51
CA GLU A 76 -1.91 72.77 -35.35
C GLU A 76 -0.85 71.70 -35.65
N THR A 77 0.13 71.61 -34.77
CA THR A 77 1.17 70.57 -34.82
C THR A 77 0.85 69.49 -33.79
N GLU A 78 0.74 68.25 -34.25
CA GLU A 78 0.55 67.09 -33.38
C GLU A 78 1.88 66.59 -32.85
N PHE A 79 1.92 66.26 -31.56
CA PHE A 79 3.06 65.67 -30.91
C PHE A 79 2.63 64.63 -29.86
N THR A 80 3.50 63.67 -29.61
CA THR A 80 3.25 62.61 -28.63
C THR A 80 4.04 62.87 -27.37
N VAL A 81 3.34 62.89 -26.24
CA VAL A 81 3.94 62.88 -24.91
C VAL A 81 4.08 61.42 -24.48
N LYS A 82 5.30 60.90 -24.48
CA LYS A 82 5.59 59.55 -23.97
C LYS A 82 6.01 59.63 -22.51
N LEU A 83 5.43 58.78 -21.67
CA LEU A 83 5.85 58.64 -20.28
C LEU A 83 7.00 57.64 -20.19
N HIS A 84 8.04 58.01 -19.46
CA HIS A 84 9.10 57.08 -19.11
C HIS A 84 8.67 56.21 -17.94
N ASP A 85 9.03 54.94 -18.03
CA ASP A 85 8.80 53.98 -16.98
C ASP A 85 9.69 54.24 -15.76
N ILE A 86 9.17 53.93 -14.58
CA ILE A 86 9.92 53.85 -13.33
C ILE A 86 9.55 52.53 -12.66
N ASN A 87 10.50 51.94 -11.93
CA ASN A 87 10.26 50.66 -11.27
C ASN A 87 9.41 50.83 -10.00
N ASP A 88 8.09 50.97 -10.14
CA ASP A 88 7.14 51.19 -9.04
C ASP A 88 6.05 50.14 -8.90
N ASN A 89 6.06 49.09 -9.73
CA ASN A 89 5.25 47.91 -9.53
C ASN A 89 6.11 46.74 -9.06
N GLU A 90 5.67 46.06 -8.00
CA GLU A 90 6.32 44.83 -7.57
C GLU A 90 5.87 43.64 -8.42
N PRO A 91 6.74 42.62 -8.62
CA PRO A 91 6.36 41.37 -9.26
C PRO A 91 5.20 40.70 -8.54
N LYS A 92 4.22 40.21 -9.30
CA LYS A 92 3.04 39.50 -8.77
C LYS A 92 2.98 38.08 -9.29
N PHE A 93 3.00 37.12 -8.38
CA PHE A 93 2.79 35.71 -8.72
C PHE A 93 1.34 35.45 -9.16
N SER A 94 1.17 34.52 -10.11
CA SER A 94 -0.16 34.13 -10.61
C SER A 94 -1.05 33.43 -9.57
N LYS A 95 -0.45 32.92 -8.48
CA LYS A 95 -1.10 32.28 -7.35
C LYS A 95 -0.39 32.69 -6.05
N GLU A 96 -1.14 32.78 -4.96
CA GLU A 96 -0.58 32.99 -3.63
C GLU A 96 0.16 31.74 -3.13
N VAL A 97 -0.35 30.55 -3.46
CA VAL A 97 0.22 29.25 -3.09
C VAL A 97 0.27 28.32 -4.29
N TYR A 98 1.40 27.64 -4.48
CA TYR A 98 1.58 26.57 -5.46
C TYR A 98 1.74 25.23 -4.74
N THR A 99 1.16 24.18 -5.31
CA THR A 99 1.28 22.80 -4.80
C THR A 99 1.83 21.90 -5.89
N GLY A 100 2.97 21.26 -5.61
CA GLY A 100 3.62 20.30 -6.51
C GLY A 100 3.85 18.98 -5.82
N SER A 101 4.19 17.96 -6.61
CA SER A 101 4.63 16.68 -6.08
C SER A 101 5.78 16.11 -6.90
N VAL A 102 6.59 15.28 -6.26
CA VAL A 102 7.73 14.61 -6.90
C VAL A 102 7.97 13.27 -6.21
N PRO A 103 8.34 12.21 -6.94
CA PRO A 103 8.74 10.96 -6.31
C PRO A 103 9.90 11.20 -5.35
N GLU A 104 9.86 10.57 -4.18
CA GLU A 104 11.06 10.44 -3.38
C GLU A 104 12.16 9.71 -4.16
N ARG A 105 13.40 9.81 -3.69
CA ARG A 105 14.58 9.26 -4.40
C ARG A 105 14.74 9.73 -5.85
N SER A 106 14.06 10.80 -6.27
CA SER A 106 14.22 11.37 -7.61
C SER A 106 15.66 11.80 -7.87
N ASP A 107 16.10 11.62 -9.11
CA ASP A 107 17.41 12.09 -9.58
C ASP A 107 17.51 13.61 -9.54
N ILE A 108 18.74 14.12 -9.49
CA ILE A 108 19.03 15.55 -9.56
C ILE A 108 18.47 16.14 -10.85
N GLY A 109 17.81 17.29 -10.75
CA GLY A 109 17.26 18.02 -11.90
C GLY A 109 15.85 17.58 -12.32
N THR A 110 15.24 16.64 -11.60
CA THR A 110 13.84 16.23 -11.81
C THR A 110 12.92 17.43 -11.59
N SER A 111 12.06 17.73 -12.57
CA SER A 111 11.14 18.86 -12.53
C SER A 111 9.99 18.57 -11.56
N VAL A 112 9.70 19.51 -10.67
CA VAL A 112 8.64 19.39 -9.66
C VAL A 112 7.42 20.23 -10.06
N ILE A 113 7.62 21.53 -10.23
CA ILE A 113 6.57 22.50 -10.56
C ILE A 113 7.21 23.76 -11.14
N GLN A 114 6.45 24.57 -11.88
CA GLN A 114 6.87 25.89 -12.33
C GLN A 114 6.02 26.96 -11.65
N VAL A 115 6.67 27.97 -11.07
CA VAL A 115 6.01 29.19 -10.60
C VAL A 115 6.08 30.27 -11.66
N THR A 116 5.12 31.18 -11.66
CA THR A 116 5.09 32.28 -12.64
C THR A 116 4.67 33.57 -11.97
N ALA A 117 5.46 34.61 -12.18
CA ALA A 117 5.15 35.98 -11.79
C ALA A 117 5.18 36.89 -13.02
N THR A 118 4.45 38.00 -12.92
CA THR A 118 4.39 39.07 -13.90
C THR A 118 4.63 40.39 -13.22
N ASP A 119 5.28 41.31 -13.94
CA ASP A 119 5.48 42.68 -13.51
C ASP A 119 4.75 43.62 -14.48
N ALA A 120 4.16 44.70 -13.95
CA ALA A 120 3.41 45.68 -14.75
C ALA A 120 4.32 46.74 -15.39
N ASP A 121 5.58 46.85 -14.93
CA ASP A 121 6.56 47.80 -15.43
C ASP A 121 7.00 47.44 -16.87
N ASP A 122 7.70 48.35 -17.56
CA ASP A 122 8.04 48.19 -18.97
C ASP A 122 9.31 47.34 -19.09
N SER A 123 9.16 46.12 -19.61
CA SER A 123 10.27 45.20 -19.83
C SER A 123 11.37 45.75 -20.75
N MET A 124 11.05 46.72 -21.62
CA MET A 124 12.00 47.32 -22.56
C MET A 124 12.75 48.52 -21.98
N TYR A 125 12.27 49.10 -20.88
CA TYR A 125 12.89 50.25 -20.24
C TYR A 125 13.68 49.81 -19.01
N GLY A 126 15.02 49.84 -19.10
CA GLY A 126 15.87 49.63 -17.92
C GLY A 126 15.86 48.22 -17.30
N SER A 127 15.28 47.21 -17.96
CA SER A 127 15.04 45.88 -17.40
C SER A 127 14.08 45.85 -16.19
N SER A 128 13.26 46.89 -15.97
CA SER A 128 12.36 47.00 -14.81
C SER A 128 11.55 45.72 -14.63
N ALA A 129 10.76 45.31 -15.62
CA ALA A 129 9.96 44.07 -15.52
C ALA A 129 10.72 42.74 -15.76
N LYS A 130 12.05 42.74 -15.85
CA LYS A 130 12.81 41.49 -16.03
C LYS A 130 12.98 40.76 -14.70
N LEU A 131 12.34 39.60 -14.58
CA LEU A 131 12.30 38.84 -13.33
C LEU A 131 13.48 37.86 -13.18
N VAL A 132 13.94 37.72 -11.94
CA VAL A 132 14.83 36.65 -11.48
C VAL A 132 14.19 35.95 -10.28
N TYR A 133 14.02 34.64 -10.41
CA TYR A 133 13.46 33.80 -9.35
C TYR A 133 14.55 33.31 -8.39
N SER A 134 14.25 33.25 -7.10
CA SER A 134 15.14 32.66 -6.10
C SER A 134 14.38 32.03 -4.94
N ILE A 135 15.01 31.10 -4.22
CA ILE A 135 14.45 30.51 -2.99
C ILE A 135 14.96 31.35 -1.82
N SER A 136 14.07 32.09 -1.16
CA SER A 136 14.42 32.92 -0.01
C SER A 136 14.37 32.15 1.31
N GLN A 137 13.44 31.21 1.42
CA GLN A 137 13.34 30.27 2.52
C GLN A 137 13.02 28.89 1.95
N GLY A 138 13.83 27.89 2.24
CA GLY A 138 13.55 26.56 1.73
C GLY A 138 14.52 25.51 2.21
N HIS A 139 14.61 24.44 1.44
CA HIS A 139 15.42 23.27 1.77
C HIS A 139 16.49 23.05 0.70
N PRO A 140 17.68 22.53 1.06
CA PRO A 140 18.77 22.30 0.10
C PRO A 140 18.42 21.25 -0.97
N TYR A 141 17.31 20.54 -0.79
CA TYR A 141 16.82 19.50 -1.70
C TYR A 141 16.20 20.03 -2.99
N PHE A 142 15.89 21.32 -3.06
CA PHE A 142 15.26 21.95 -4.21
C PHE A 142 16.06 23.16 -4.72
N SER A 143 15.95 23.40 -6.02
CA SER A 143 16.49 24.57 -6.70
C SER A 143 15.41 25.18 -7.58
N VAL A 144 15.48 26.49 -7.82
CA VAL A 144 14.61 27.18 -8.78
C VAL A 144 15.48 27.71 -9.91
N ASP A 145 15.05 27.49 -11.15
CA ASP A 145 15.68 28.09 -12.31
C ASP A 145 15.39 29.61 -12.30
N PRO A 146 16.43 30.46 -12.27
CA PRO A 146 16.27 31.89 -12.04
C PRO A 146 15.55 32.61 -13.20
N ASN A 147 15.50 32.04 -14.40
CA ASN A 147 14.90 32.70 -15.56
C ASN A 147 13.50 32.17 -15.87
N THR A 148 13.22 30.91 -15.53
CA THR A 148 11.97 30.23 -15.91
C THR A 148 11.04 29.98 -14.73
N GLY A 149 11.54 30.04 -13.48
CA GLY A 149 10.76 29.71 -12.30
C GLY A 149 10.48 28.21 -12.14
N VAL A 150 11.13 27.34 -12.93
CA VAL A 150 11.00 25.89 -12.80
C VAL A 150 11.75 25.41 -11.57
N ILE A 151 11.04 24.78 -10.65
CA ILE A 151 11.59 24.16 -9.44
C ILE A 151 11.97 22.71 -9.74
N ARG A 152 13.19 22.34 -9.37
CA ARG A 152 13.78 21.02 -9.59
C ARG A 152 14.40 20.46 -8.32
N THR A 153 14.54 19.15 -8.26
CA THR A 153 15.37 18.49 -7.24
C THR A 153 16.83 18.91 -7.39
N ALA A 154 17.50 19.23 -6.28
CA ALA A 154 18.87 19.73 -6.25
C ALA A 154 19.88 18.72 -5.67
N LEU A 155 19.41 17.75 -4.90
CA LEU A 155 20.23 16.68 -4.33
C LEU A 155 19.79 15.32 -4.89
N GLY A 156 20.72 14.37 -4.87
CA GLY A 156 20.53 13.05 -5.49
C GLY A 156 19.63 12.11 -4.68
N PRO A 157 19.41 10.89 -5.22
CA PRO A 157 18.58 9.86 -4.59
C PRO A 157 19.01 9.59 -3.14
N GLY A 158 18.04 9.52 -2.22
CA GLY A 158 18.27 9.26 -0.79
C GLY A 158 18.38 10.51 0.10
N ASN A 159 18.31 11.73 -0.46
CA ASN A 159 18.23 12.96 0.34
C ASN A 159 16.79 13.41 0.63
N MET A 160 15.83 12.84 -0.11
CA MET A 160 14.40 13.03 0.07
C MET A 160 13.79 11.65 0.17
N ASP A 161 13.30 11.34 1.37
CA ASP A 161 12.72 10.08 1.81
C ASP A 161 11.36 10.43 2.44
N ARG A 162 10.29 9.84 1.93
CA ARG A 162 8.91 10.13 2.30
C ARG A 162 8.61 9.55 3.68
N GLU A 163 9.12 8.36 3.99
CA GLU A 163 8.98 7.71 5.30
C GLU A 163 9.62 8.54 6.41
N GLN A 164 10.65 9.34 6.09
CA GLN A 164 11.22 10.33 7.00
C GLN A 164 10.43 11.64 7.02
N ARG A 165 10.11 12.20 5.84
CA ARG A 165 9.37 13.46 5.72
C ARG A 165 8.68 13.60 4.36
N GLU A 166 7.35 13.59 4.40
CA GLU A 166 6.49 13.69 3.21
C GLU A 166 6.32 15.11 2.66
N HIS A 167 6.30 16.14 3.52
CA HIS A 167 5.91 17.50 3.12
C HIS A 167 7.03 18.54 3.31
N TYR A 168 7.23 19.34 2.27
CA TYR A 168 8.18 20.45 2.23
C TYR A 168 7.45 21.74 1.88
N GLN A 169 7.86 22.83 2.52
CA GLN A 169 7.36 24.16 2.23
C GLN A 169 8.55 25.08 1.95
N MET A 170 8.40 25.93 0.95
CA MET A 170 9.41 26.92 0.56
C MET A 170 8.74 28.25 0.22
N VAL A 171 9.49 29.33 0.36
CA VAL A 171 9.12 30.67 -0.10
C VAL A 171 9.98 30.99 -1.32
N ILE A 172 9.32 31.35 -2.40
CA ILE A 172 9.95 31.75 -3.65
C ILE A 172 9.77 33.24 -3.84
N ASP A 173 10.86 33.90 -4.17
CA ASP A 173 10.91 35.31 -4.50
C ASP A 173 11.01 35.46 -6.01
N ALA A 174 10.25 36.40 -6.58
CA ALA A 174 10.47 36.93 -7.92
C ALA A 174 10.92 38.38 -7.76
N LYS A 175 12.13 38.67 -8.23
CA LYS A 175 12.73 40.00 -8.11
C LYS A 175 12.91 40.63 -9.48
N ASP A 176 12.43 41.86 -9.62
CA ASP A 176 12.49 42.66 -10.84
C ASP A 176 13.92 43.21 -11.10
N MET A 177 14.08 44.09 -12.08
CA MET A 177 15.37 44.70 -12.45
C MET A 177 16.49 43.66 -12.69
N ALA A 178 16.13 42.49 -13.21
CA ALA A 178 17.00 41.33 -13.35
C ALA A 178 17.74 40.93 -12.05
N GLY A 179 17.10 41.12 -10.89
CA GLY A 179 17.62 40.79 -9.57
C GLY A 179 18.58 41.84 -8.96
N GLN A 180 18.79 42.99 -9.61
CA GLN A 180 19.74 44.01 -9.17
C GLN A 180 19.38 44.66 -7.82
N ARG A 181 20.35 45.36 -7.19
CA ARG A 181 20.08 46.13 -5.97
C ARG A 181 19.17 47.32 -6.31
N GLY A 182 18.06 47.44 -5.59
CA GLY A 182 17.04 48.46 -5.84
C GLY A 182 15.74 47.91 -6.42
N GLY A 183 15.76 46.68 -6.95
CA GLY A 183 14.56 46.03 -7.46
C GLY A 183 13.56 45.62 -6.36
N LEU A 184 12.27 45.63 -6.70
CA LEU A 184 11.16 45.19 -5.87
C LEU A 184 11.00 43.67 -5.95
N THR A 185 10.31 43.09 -4.97
CA THR A 185 10.25 41.63 -4.80
C THR A 185 8.85 41.19 -4.45
N GLY A 186 8.28 40.34 -5.31
CA GLY A 186 7.09 39.54 -5.01
C GLY A 186 7.47 38.24 -4.33
N THR A 187 6.59 37.69 -3.50
CA THR A 187 6.81 36.42 -2.81
C THR A 187 5.61 35.48 -2.95
N THR A 188 5.86 34.17 -2.95
CA THR A 188 4.81 33.13 -2.94
C THR A 188 5.27 31.91 -2.15
N ILE A 189 4.31 31.11 -1.69
CA ILE A 189 4.57 29.85 -0.97
C ILE A 189 4.43 28.68 -1.94
N VAL A 190 5.37 27.74 -1.87
CA VAL A 190 5.32 26.47 -2.60
C VAL A 190 5.31 25.31 -1.62
N ASN A 191 4.27 24.50 -1.67
CA ASN A 191 4.15 23.25 -0.93
C ASN A 191 4.47 22.07 -1.85
N ILE A 192 5.39 21.21 -1.46
CA ILE A 192 5.80 20.02 -2.18
C ILE A 192 5.47 18.79 -1.35
N THR A 193 4.79 17.82 -1.97
CA THR A 193 4.52 16.50 -1.38
C THR A 193 5.36 15.46 -2.11
N LEU A 194 6.10 14.65 -1.35
CA LEU A 194 6.77 13.48 -1.91
C LEU A 194 5.74 12.40 -2.24
N THR A 195 5.82 11.82 -3.43
CA THR A 195 5.08 10.61 -3.77
C THR A 195 5.93 9.39 -3.47
N ASP A 196 5.27 8.40 -2.91
CA ASP A 196 5.86 7.13 -2.47
C ASP A 196 6.54 6.38 -3.62
N VAL A 197 7.73 5.85 -3.32
CA VAL A 197 8.47 4.91 -4.18
C VAL A 197 8.66 3.64 -3.40
N ASN A 198 8.55 2.48 -4.05
CA ASN A 198 8.75 1.21 -3.37
C ASN A 198 10.24 0.97 -3.07
N ASP A 199 10.68 1.42 -1.90
CA ASP A 199 12.06 1.32 -1.41
C ASP A 199 12.17 0.69 -0.02
N ASN A 200 11.05 0.39 0.65
CA ASN A 200 11.02 -0.34 1.90
C ASN A 200 10.48 -1.76 1.68
N PRO A 201 11.27 -2.81 1.94
CA PRO A 201 10.72 -4.15 1.94
C PRO A 201 9.82 -4.39 3.16
N PRO A 202 8.80 -5.25 3.02
CA PRO A 202 7.92 -5.63 4.11
C PRO A 202 8.71 -6.39 5.18
N ARG A 203 8.34 -6.29 6.45
CA ARG A 203 9.04 -6.90 7.58
C ARG A 203 8.14 -7.83 8.38
N ILE A 204 8.50 -9.11 8.45
CA ILE A 204 7.72 -10.10 9.22
C ILE A 204 8.00 -9.96 10.72
N HIS A 205 6.95 -10.07 11.53
CA HIS A 205 7.08 -10.19 12.98
C HIS A 205 7.05 -11.67 13.41
N GLU A 206 7.87 -12.04 14.40
CA GLU A 206 7.85 -13.39 14.96
C GLU A 206 6.47 -13.73 15.53
N PHE A 207 5.90 -14.86 15.12
CA PHE A 207 4.64 -15.36 15.65
C PHE A 207 4.70 -16.88 15.82
N ARG A 208 3.86 -17.39 16.71
CA ARG A 208 3.64 -18.83 16.90
C ARG A 208 2.18 -19.11 16.62
N VAL A 209 1.95 -20.20 15.91
CA VAL A 209 0.60 -20.66 15.57
C VAL A 209 0.27 -21.85 16.46
N PRO A 210 -0.70 -21.74 17.38
CA PRO A 210 -1.31 -22.91 18.00
C PRO A 210 -2.31 -23.52 17.03
N GLU A 211 -2.19 -24.80 16.74
CA GLU A 211 -3.13 -25.47 15.84
C GLU A 211 -4.30 -26.06 16.64
N SER A 212 -5.51 -25.79 16.19
CA SER A 212 -6.71 -26.53 16.61
C SER A 212 -7.74 -26.56 15.48
N ALA A 213 -7.28 -26.43 14.24
CA ALA A 213 -8.12 -26.14 13.09
C ALA A 213 -8.16 -27.33 12.13
N LYS A 214 -9.35 -27.60 11.58
CA LYS A 214 -9.58 -28.67 10.60
C LYS A 214 -8.84 -28.38 9.29
N SER A 215 -8.52 -29.41 8.51
CA SER A 215 -7.97 -29.24 7.15
C SER A 215 -8.77 -28.20 6.36
N GLY A 216 -8.05 -27.28 5.70
CA GLY A 216 -8.65 -26.15 4.97
C GLY A 216 -9.16 -24.98 5.82
N THR A 217 -8.97 -24.98 7.14
CA THR A 217 -9.29 -23.82 7.99
C THR A 217 -8.04 -23.06 8.41
N PRO A 218 -8.08 -21.72 8.54
CA PRO A 218 -6.95 -20.93 8.98
C PRO A 218 -6.44 -21.40 10.35
N VAL A 219 -5.18 -21.83 10.41
CA VAL A 219 -4.52 -22.20 11.68
C VAL A 219 -3.80 -21.01 12.29
N GLY A 220 -3.27 -20.10 11.48
CA GLY A 220 -2.50 -18.95 11.96
C GLY A 220 -2.45 -17.79 10.98
N ARG A 221 -2.08 -16.62 11.50
CA ARG A 221 -1.93 -15.38 10.75
C ARG A 221 -0.53 -14.81 10.94
N ILE A 222 0.08 -14.41 9.84
CA ILE A 222 1.39 -13.76 9.78
C ILE A 222 1.16 -12.28 9.60
N VAL A 223 1.71 -11.49 10.52
CA VAL A 223 1.70 -10.05 10.39
C VAL A 223 3.06 -9.60 9.86
N ALA A 224 3.04 -8.86 8.76
CA ALA A 224 4.18 -8.11 8.26
C ALA A 224 3.85 -6.62 8.23
N THR A 225 4.86 -5.78 8.33
CA THR A 225 4.72 -4.33 8.22
C THR A 225 5.57 -3.79 7.08
N ASP A 226 4.98 -2.91 6.28
CA ASP A 226 5.68 -2.17 5.24
C ASP A 226 5.59 -0.68 5.56
N ARG A 227 6.64 0.08 5.26
CA ARG A 227 6.68 1.52 5.51
C ARG A 227 6.19 2.35 4.32
N ASP A 228 6.14 1.76 3.14
CA ASP A 228 5.58 2.35 1.94
C ASP A 228 4.06 2.52 2.09
N ILE A 229 3.40 3.11 1.08
CA ILE A 229 1.93 3.28 1.10
C ILE A 229 1.24 2.80 -0.18
N GLY A 230 -0.06 2.53 -0.05
CA GLY A 230 -0.90 2.11 -1.16
C GLY A 230 -0.36 0.84 -1.82
N LYS A 231 -0.22 0.86 -3.16
CA LYS A 231 0.22 -0.31 -3.94
C LYS A 231 1.66 -0.74 -3.67
N ASN A 232 2.51 0.18 -3.20
CA ASN A 232 3.90 -0.16 -2.89
C ASN A 232 3.97 -0.98 -1.61
N ALA A 233 3.07 -0.74 -0.64
CA ALA A 233 2.92 -1.55 0.57
C ALA A 233 1.96 -2.76 0.44
N GLU A 234 1.39 -3.03 -0.73
CA GLU A 234 0.61 -4.24 -0.95
C GLU A 234 1.56 -5.44 -1.01
N MET A 235 1.36 -6.42 -0.15
CA MET A 235 2.26 -7.55 0.04
C MET A 235 1.64 -8.86 -0.44
N TYR A 236 2.48 -9.87 -0.66
CA TYR A 236 2.03 -11.25 -0.75
C TYR A 236 3.01 -12.20 -0.08
N PHE A 237 2.47 -13.29 0.46
CA PHE A 237 3.21 -14.30 1.21
C PHE A 237 3.36 -15.59 0.41
N THR A 238 4.53 -16.22 0.52
CA THR A 238 4.82 -17.52 -0.10
C THR A 238 5.67 -18.38 0.83
N ILE A 239 5.38 -19.67 0.90
CA ILE A 239 6.28 -20.64 1.53
C ILE A 239 7.33 -21.03 0.49
N VAL A 240 8.61 -20.88 0.82
CA VAL A 240 9.72 -21.10 -0.12
C VAL A 240 10.61 -22.28 0.24
N SER A 241 10.63 -22.69 1.52
CA SER A 241 11.39 -23.86 1.97
C SER A 241 10.85 -24.35 3.33
N GLY A 242 11.40 -25.47 3.82
CA GLY A 242 11.10 -26.01 5.15
C GLY A 242 10.51 -27.41 5.12
N ASP A 243 10.47 -28.06 6.28
CA ASP A 243 9.98 -29.44 6.41
C ASP A 243 8.44 -29.53 6.50
N GLY A 244 7.75 -28.39 6.56
CA GLY A 244 6.30 -28.28 6.46
C GLY A 244 5.79 -27.77 5.11
N MET A 245 6.65 -27.62 4.09
CA MET A 245 6.26 -26.99 2.81
C MET A 245 5.13 -27.72 2.08
N ASP A 246 5.08 -29.05 2.16
CA ASP A 246 4.00 -29.86 1.58
C ASP A 246 2.78 -30.02 2.51
N MET A 247 2.90 -29.54 3.75
CA MET A 247 1.91 -29.72 4.82
C MET A 247 1.04 -28.48 5.03
N PHE A 248 1.50 -27.32 4.58
CA PHE A 248 0.82 -26.04 4.76
C PHE A 248 0.77 -25.27 3.44
N ASP A 249 -0.34 -24.57 3.24
CA ASP A 249 -0.47 -23.53 2.23
C ASP A 249 -0.53 -22.15 2.91
N ILE A 250 -0.16 -21.11 2.18
CA ILE A 250 -0.28 -19.73 2.62
C ILE A 250 -0.99 -18.89 1.55
N SER A 251 -2.00 -18.16 2.00
CA SER A 251 -2.70 -17.17 1.18
C SER A 251 -2.56 -15.78 1.81
N THR A 252 -2.78 -14.73 1.03
CA THR A 252 -2.78 -13.36 1.57
C THR A 252 -4.22 -12.88 1.73
N ASP A 253 -4.59 -12.49 2.95
CA ASP A 253 -5.87 -11.86 3.26
C ASP A 253 -5.89 -10.46 2.63
N LYS A 254 -6.80 -10.21 1.70
CA LYS A 254 -6.85 -8.94 0.96
C LYS A 254 -7.26 -7.77 1.83
N GLU A 255 -8.02 -8.01 2.90
CA GLU A 255 -8.51 -6.95 3.78
C GLU A 255 -7.47 -6.59 4.83
N THR A 256 -6.84 -7.59 5.45
CA THR A 256 -5.88 -7.36 6.54
C THR A 256 -4.42 -7.31 6.09
N GLN A 257 -4.11 -7.69 4.85
CA GLN A 257 -2.73 -7.85 4.33
C GLN A 257 -1.89 -8.84 5.16
N GLU A 258 -2.53 -9.80 5.83
CA GLU A 258 -1.88 -10.84 6.62
C GLU A 258 -1.70 -12.12 5.81
N GLY A 259 -0.64 -12.86 6.09
CA GLY A 259 -0.46 -14.21 5.58
C GLY A 259 -1.32 -15.20 6.36
N VAL A 260 -2.25 -15.89 5.71
CA VAL A 260 -3.13 -16.88 6.31
C VAL A 260 -2.62 -18.28 6.01
N ILE A 261 -2.16 -18.96 7.05
CA ILE A 261 -1.66 -20.34 6.95
C ILE A 261 -2.83 -21.31 7.08
N THR A 262 -2.93 -22.26 6.16
CA THR A 262 -3.92 -23.34 6.17
C THR A 262 -3.24 -24.72 6.08
N PRO A 263 -3.63 -25.70 6.90
CA PRO A 263 -3.07 -27.04 6.86
C PRO A 263 -3.63 -27.83 5.67
N LEU A 264 -2.75 -28.59 5.02
CA LEU A 264 -3.05 -29.48 3.89
C LEU A 264 -3.28 -30.93 4.38
N ASP A 265 -2.38 -31.48 5.18
CA ASP A 265 -2.55 -32.76 5.90
C ASP A 265 -1.88 -32.71 7.30
N PHE A 266 -2.27 -33.62 8.20
CA PHE A 266 -1.90 -33.61 9.61
C PHE A 266 -1.30 -34.97 10.02
N GLU A 267 -0.75 -35.09 11.24
CA GLU A 267 -0.40 -36.38 11.90
C GLU A 267 0.99 -37.04 11.65
N LYS A 268 2.14 -36.33 11.71
CA LYS A 268 3.45 -37.04 11.82
C LYS A 268 4.50 -36.44 12.75
N LYS A 269 4.42 -35.15 13.07
CA LYS A 269 5.52 -34.44 13.75
C LYS A 269 5.00 -33.30 14.64
N PRO A 270 5.50 -33.14 15.89
CA PRO A 270 5.02 -32.12 16.84
C PRO A 270 5.44 -30.67 16.51
N SER A 271 6.14 -30.44 15.41
CA SER A 271 6.41 -29.10 14.89
C SER A 271 6.97 -29.18 13.48
N TYR A 272 6.60 -28.19 12.67
CA TYR A 272 7.20 -27.94 11.36
C TYR A 272 7.86 -26.57 11.34
N THR A 273 8.90 -26.44 10.54
CA THR A 273 9.55 -25.18 10.21
C THR A 273 9.29 -24.91 8.75
N VAL A 274 8.74 -23.74 8.46
CA VAL A 274 8.56 -23.22 7.10
C VAL A 274 9.31 -21.90 6.97
N GLU A 275 9.98 -21.71 5.85
CA GLU A 275 10.57 -20.43 5.49
C GLU A 275 9.58 -19.66 4.63
N ILE A 276 9.21 -18.49 5.09
CA ILE A 276 8.18 -17.66 4.47
C ILE A 276 8.84 -16.42 3.90
N GLN A 277 8.58 -16.19 2.62
CA GLN A 277 8.95 -14.99 1.92
C GLN A 277 7.74 -14.08 1.85
N VAL A 278 7.94 -12.83 2.29
CA VAL A 278 7.02 -11.72 2.03
C VAL A 278 7.68 -10.76 1.06
N GLN A 279 6.91 -10.25 0.11
CA GLN A 279 7.38 -9.24 -0.81
C GLN A 279 6.23 -8.37 -1.30
N ASN A 280 6.54 -7.15 -1.72
CA ASN A 280 5.58 -6.27 -2.36
C ASN A 280 5.09 -6.87 -3.69
N THR A 281 3.85 -6.54 -4.02
CA THR A 281 3.23 -6.89 -5.30
C THR A 281 3.84 -6.08 -6.45
N GLN A 282 4.19 -4.82 -6.18
CA GLN A 282 4.95 -3.98 -7.09
C GLN A 282 6.44 -4.22 -6.85
N VAL A 283 7.22 -4.22 -7.93
CA VAL A 283 8.68 -4.28 -7.84
C VAL A 283 9.22 -3.11 -8.65
N ASP A 284 9.95 -2.19 -8.00
CA ASP A 284 10.69 -1.15 -8.71
C ASP A 284 12.11 -1.65 -9.01
N PRO A 285 12.47 -1.93 -10.27
CA PRO A 285 13.77 -2.49 -10.62
C PRO A 285 14.97 -1.61 -10.23
N ARG A 286 14.76 -0.31 -9.98
CA ARG A 286 15.82 0.63 -9.59
C ARG A 286 16.22 0.48 -8.12
N PHE A 287 15.27 0.12 -7.27
CA PHE A 287 15.46 -0.07 -5.83
C PHE A 287 15.39 -1.55 -5.42
N TRP A 288 15.06 -2.41 -6.38
CA TRP A 288 15.07 -3.85 -6.24
C TRP A 288 16.48 -4.36 -5.94
N SER A 289 16.58 -5.16 -4.89
CA SER A 289 17.78 -5.93 -4.57
C SER A 289 17.34 -7.31 -4.06
N PRO A 290 18.22 -8.31 -3.98
CA PRO A 290 17.90 -9.55 -3.28
C PRO A 290 17.46 -9.32 -1.82
N ALA A 291 17.79 -8.16 -1.23
CA ALA A 291 17.36 -7.72 0.10
C ALA A 291 16.06 -6.89 0.10
N SER A 292 15.46 -6.60 -1.08
CA SER A 292 14.11 -6.03 -1.19
C SER A 292 13.01 -7.09 -1.05
N LYS A 293 13.40 -8.29 -0.62
CA LYS A 293 12.55 -9.38 -0.16
C LYS A 293 12.91 -9.59 1.29
N ASP A 294 11.93 -9.61 2.19
CA ASP A 294 12.19 -10.08 3.54
C ASP A 294 11.81 -11.55 3.65
N MET A 295 12.70 -12.27 4.31
CA MET A 295 12.57 -13.70 4.53
C MET A 295 12.54 -13.91 6.02
N ALA A 296 11.48 -14.54 6.50
CA ALA A 296 11.42 -14.98 7.88
C ALA A 296 11.24 -16.49 7.95
N THR A 297 12.06 -17.11 8.77
CA THR A 297 11.85 -18.50 9.16
C THR A 297 10.76 -18.54 10.22
N VAL A 298 9.64 -19.19 9.92
CA VAL A 298 8.52 -19.34 10.83
C VAL A 298 8.49 -20.78 11.34
N ARG A 299 8.48 -20.93 12.67
CA ARG A 299 8.26 -22.23 13.31
C ARG A 299 6.80 -22.38 13.68
N ILE A 300 6.16 -23.37 13.08
CA ILE A 300 4.78 -23.76 13.35
C ILE A 300 4.83 -24.88 14.39
N GLY A 301 4.31 -24.58 15.58
CA GLY A 301 4.10 -25.59 16.62
C GLY A 301 2.87 -26.41 16.24
N VAL A 302 3.00 -27.73 16.31
CA VAL A 302 1.90 -28.66 16.05
C VAL A 302 1.52 -29.24 17.42
N ASP A 303 0.39 -28.79 17.96
CA ASP A 303 -0.19 -29.33 19.18
C ASP A 303 -0.94 -30.62 18.84
N ASP A 304 -0.34 -31.74 19.24
CA ASP A 304 -0.90 -33.09 19.12
C ASP A 304 -2.36 -33.16 19.63
N VAL A 305 -3.29 -33.46 18.72
CA VAL A 305 -4.70 -33.65 19.06
C VAL A 305 -4.96 -35.16 19.13
N ASP A 306 -4.77 -35.75 20.32
CA ASP A 306 -5.13 -37.12 20.70
C ASP A 306 -6.30 -37.68 19.84
N GLU A 307 -6.14 -38.75 19.06
CA GLU A 307 -7.20 -39.38 18.25
C GLU A 307 -7.76 -40.66 18.90
N PRO A 308 -8.99 -41.14 18.58
CA PRO A 308 -9.44 -42.44 19.08
C PRO A 308 -8.70 -43.60 18.38
N PRO A 309 -8.48 -44.75 19.06
CA PRO A 309 -7.86 -45.92 18.44
C PRO A 309 -8.65 -46.46 17.25
N LEU A 310 -7.96 -46.90 16.20
CA LEU A 310 -8.56 -47.48 14.99
C LEU A 310 -8.28 -48.99 14.91
N PHE A 311 -9.33 -49.79 14.69
CA PHE A 311 -9.18 -51.22 14.41
C PHE A 311 -8.47 -51.44 13.06
N ASP A 312 -7.59 -52.44 12.99
CA ASP A 312 -6.81 -52.77 11.79
C ASP A 312 -7.67 -53.33 10.64
N ARG A 313 -8.95 -53.64 10.92
CA ARG A 313 -9.93 -54.15 9.97
C ARG A 313 -11.29 -53.48 10.18
N ALA A 314 -12.04 -53.36 9.09
CA ALA A 314 -13.41 -52.85 9.10
C ALA A 314 -14.43 -53.83 9.71
N SER A 315 -14.08 -55.11 9.82
CA SER A 315 -14.89 -56.14 10.49
C SER A 315 -14.02 -57.35 10.88
N TYR A 316 -14.46 -58.07 11.91
CA TYR A 316 -13.88 -59.36 12.29
C TYR A 316 -14.97 -60.43 12.29
N VAL A 317 -14.65 -61.55 11.65
CA VAL A 317 -15.44 -62.78 11.72
C VAL A 317 -14.54 -63.86 12.33
N MET A 318 -15.03 -64.48 13.39
CA MET A 318 -14.34 -65.55 14.11
C MET A 318 -15.24 -66.78 14.18
N GLU A 319 -14.65 -67.94 14.40
CA GLU A 319 -15.37 -69.21 14.46
C GLU A 319 -14.84 -70.02 15.63
N VAL A 320 -15.75 -70.61 16.41
CA VAL A 320 -15.43 -71.51 17.52
C VAL A 320 -16.40 -72.67 17.49
N LYS A 321 -15.90 -73.88 17.76
CA LYS A 321 -16.76 -75.06 17.84
C LYS A 321 -17.59 -75.04 19.10
N GLU A 322 -18.81 -75.54 19.02
CA GLU A 322 -19.74 -75.62 20.17
C GLU A 322 -19.16 -76.43 21.35
N ASP A 323 -18.37 -77.46 21.05
CA ASP A 323 -17.72 -78.34 22.03
C ASP A 323 -16.39 -77.78 22.57
N ALA A 324 -16.01 -76.56 22.16
CA ALA A 324 -14.78 -75.94 22.60
C ALA A 324 -14.78 -75.78 24.12
N ALA A 325 -13.68 -76.19 24.75
CA ALA A 325 -13.52 -76.03 26.18
C ALA A 325 -13.55 -74.54 26.58
N VAL A 326 -14.11 -74.26 27.76
CA VAL A 326 -14.04 -72.94 28.36
C VAL A 326 -12.58 -72.51 28.49
N GLY A 327 -12.27 -71.28 28.08
CA GLY A 327 -10.94 -70.69 28.06
C GLY A 327 -10.22 -70.80 26.72
N VAL A 328 -10.77 -71.50 25.71
CA VAL A 328 -10.16 -71.58 24.37
C VAL A 328 -10.19 -70.22 23.68
N ALA A 329 -9.09 -69.89 23.00
CA ALA A 329 -8.97 -68.70 22.16
C ALA A 329 -9.80 -68.86 20.87
N VAL A 330 -10.66 -67.89 20.60
CA VAL A 330 -11.58 -67.82 19.44
C VAL A 330 -10.95 -67.06 18.28
N GLY A 331 -10.15 -66.03 18.61
CA GLY A 331 -9.47 -65.19 17.63
C GLY A 331 -8.83 -63.98 18.32
N SER A 332 -8.46 -62.97 17.54
CA SER A 332 -7.89 -61.74 18.07
C SER A 332 -8.34 -60.53 17.26
N VAL A 333 -8.55 -59.41 17.95
CA VAL A 333 -8.69 -58.10 17.34
C VAL A 333 -7.42 -57.28 17.54
N SER A 334 -7.16 -56.32 16.66
CA SER A 334 -6.06 -55.37 16.80
C SER A 334 -6.55 -53.98 16.47
N ALA A 335 -6.26 -53.04 17.35
CA ALA A 335 -6.44 -51.62 17.15
C ALA A 335 -5.13 -50.92 17.45
N MET A 336 -4.82 -49.92 16.64
CA MET A 336 -3.68 -49.06 16.79
C MET A 336 -4.16 -47.63 16.97
N ASP A 337 -3.41 -46.89 17.76
CA ASP A 337 -3.61 -45.45 17.86
C ASP A 337 -2.79 -44.74 16.77
N PRO A 338 -3.39 -43.84 15.97
CA PRO A 338 -2.67 -43.04 14.98
C PRO A 338 -1.48 -42.24 15.58
N ASP A 339 -1.57 -41.85 16.86
CA ASP A 339 -0.56 -41.04 17.58
C ASP A 339 0.73 -41.82 17.93
N GLY A 340 0.76 -43.11 17.58
CA GLY A 340 1.94 -43.95 17.57
C GLY A 340 2.19 -44.73 18.86
N ALA A 341 3.38 -45.34 18.94
CA ALA A 341 3.72 -46.44 19.86
C ALA A 341 3.69 -46.13 21.37
N ARG A 342 3.31 -44.90 21.77
CA ARG A 342 3.21 -44.48 23.18
C ARG A 342 1.82 -44.71 23.78
N SER A 343 0.80 -44.95 22.96
CA SER A 343 -0.58 -45.13 23.39
C SER A 343 -0.91 -46.61 23.63
N LYS A 344 -1.15 -46.98 24.89
CA LYS A 344 -1.51 -48.35 25.27
C LYS A 344 -3.01 -48.56 25.06
N VAL A 345 -3.38 -49.13 23.92
CA VAL A 345 -4.76 -49.56 23.64
C VAL A 345 -5.14 -50.72 24.56
N LYS A 346 -6.27 -50.58 25.25
CA LYS A 346 -6.89 -51.68 26.01
C LYS A 346 -8.18 -52.14 25.35
N TYR A 347 -8.41 -53.44 25.37
CA TYR A 347 -9.62 -54.05 24.83
C TYR A 347 -10.59 -54.44 25.93
N SER A 348 -11.89 -54.26 25.67
CA SER A 348 -12.97 -54.76 26.50
C SER A 348 -14.17 -55.15 25.63
N ILE A 349 -15.09 -55.96 26.16
CA ILE A 349 -16.34 -56.29 25.49
C ILE A 349 -17.46 -55.43 26.08
N ASP A 350 -18.28 -54.83 25.22
CA ASP A 350 -19.52 -54.19 25.64
C ASP A 350 -20.50 -55.26 26.15
N ARG A 351 -20.69 -55.28 27.47
CA ARG A 351 -21.54 -56.27 28.16
C ARG A 351 -23.02 -56.16 27.80
N ARG A 352 -23.45 -55.09 27.14
CA ARG A 352 -24.81 -54.99 26.58
C ARG A 352 -25.00 -55.90 25.36
N THR A 353 -23.92 -56.24 24.66
CA THR A 353 -23.94 -57.10 23.47
C THR A 353 -23.60 -58.56 23.77
N ASP A 354 -23.11 -58.85 24.97
CA ASP A 354 -22.80 -60.19 25.49
C ASP A 354 -23.35 -60.33 26.92
N MET A 355 -24.68 -60.30 27.04
CA MET A 355 -25.36 -60.31 28.35
C MET A 355 -25.11 -61.60 29.14
N ASP A 356 -25.00 -62.73 28.43
CA ASP A 356 -24.75 -64.05 29.02
C ASP A 356 -23.28 -64.27 29.39
N ARG A 357 -22.40 -63.31 29.06
CA ARG A 357 -20.95 -63.35 29.31
C ARG A 357 -20.32 -64.61 28.72
N LEU A 358 -20.66 -64.91 27.46
CA LEU A 358 -20.14 -66.05 26.72
C LEU A 358 -18.69 -65.82 26.32
N PHE A 359 -18.29 -64.56 26.12
CA PHE A 359 -16.96 -64.21 25.62
C PHE A 359 -16.22 -63.22 26.52
N ASN A 360 -14.90 -63.21 26.38
CA ASN A 360 -14.05 -62.20 26.96
C ASN A 360 -12.93 -61.82 25.98
N VAL A 361 -12.36 -60.63 26.17
CA VAL A 361 -11.19 -60.19 25.41
C VAL A 361 -10.06 -59.87 26.37
N HIS A 362 -8.86 -60.31 26.05
CA HIS A 362 -7.70 -60.03 26.86
C HIS A 362 -7.27 -58.57 26.65
N PRO A 363 -7.15 -57.79 27.74
CA PRO A 363 -7.08 -56.34 27.65
C PRO A 363 -5.79 -55.81 27.02
N GLY A 364 -4.70 -56.59 27.04
CA GLY A 364 -3.39 -56.13 26.56
C GLY A 364 -2.99 -56.56 25.15
N ASN A 365 -3.68 -57.53 24.55
CA ASN A 365 -3.30 -58.11 23.24
C ASN A 365 -4.48 -58.41 22.32
N GLY A 366 -5.72 -58.13 22.75
CA GLY A 366 -6.91 -58.28 21.92
C GLY A 366 -7.35 -59.72 21.65
N SER A 367 -6.78 -60.73 22.31
CA SER A 367 -7.22 -62.13 22.12
C SER A 367 -8.61 -62.36 22.73
N VAL A 368 -9.55 -62.81 21.92
CA VAL A 368 -10.93 -63.15 22.32
C VAL A 368 -10.98 -64.62 22.72
N PHE A 369 -11.60 -64.94 23.85
CA PHE A 369 -11.70 -66.29 24.39
C PHE A 369 -13.08 -66.60 24.96
N LEU A 370 -13.39 -67.89 24.97
CA LEU A 370 -14.68 -68.42 25.40
C LEU A 370 -14.75 -68.53 26.94
N LEU A 371 -15.82 -68.06 27.57
CA LEU A 371 -16.06 -68.14 29.02
C LEU A 371 -17.08 -69.21 29.42
N LYS A 372 -17.96 -69.61 28.50
CA LYS A 372 -19.01 -70.61 28.73
C LYS A 372 -19.16 -71.46 27.48
N GLY A 373 -19.62 -72.71 27.65
CA GLY A 373 -19.95 -73.56 26.50
C GLY A 373 -20.98 -72.89 25.61
N LEU A 374 -20.91 -73.18 24.31
CA LEU A 374 -21.88 -72.72 23.33
C LEU A 374 -22.78 -73.88 22.94
N ASP A 375 -24.03 -73.56 22.65
CA ASP A 375 -24.98 -74.47 22.02
C ASP A 375 -25.35 -73.86 20.67
N ARG A 376 -24.90 -74.51 19.59
CA ARG A 376 -25.15 -74.01 18.24
C ARG A 376 -26.63 -74.08 17.86
N GLU A 377 -27.34 -75.10 18.34
CA GLU A 377 -28.76 -75.26 18.07
C GLU A 377 -29.59 -74.16 18.74
N GLU A 378 -29.11 -73.62 19.86
CA GLU A 378 -29.69 -72.44 20.51
C GLU A 378 -29.31 -71.15 19.77
N THR A 379 -28.02 -70.92 19.51
CA THR A 379 -27.53 -69.71 18.83
C THR A 379 -26.35 -69.99 17.91
N ALA A 380 -26.57 -69.87 16.60
CA ALA A 380 -25.53 -70.10 15.59
C ALA A 380 -24.54 -68.93 15.43
N TRP A 381 -24.95 -67.70 15.77
CA TRP A 381 -24.14 -66.48 15.59
C TRP A 381 -24.25 -65.56 16.80
N HIS A 382 -23.09 -65.09 17.27
CA HIS A 382 -22.99 -64.10 18.34
C HIS A 382 -22.37 -62.81 17.80
N ASN A 383 -23.08 -61.69 17.98
CA ASN A 383 -22.57 -60.37 17.62
C ASN A 383 -22.09 -59.66 18.88
N VAL A 384 -20.78 -59.60 19.06
CA VAL A 384 -20.15 -59.04 20.25
C VAL A 384 -19.44 -57.76 19.89
N SER A 385 -19.74 -56.67 20.58
CA SER A 385 -19.02 -55.42 20.39
C SER A 385 -17.75 -55.41 21.23
N VAL A 386 -16.61 -55.25 20.56
CA VAL A 386 -15.33 -55.01 21.21
C VAL A 386 -15.04 -53.50 21.21
N ILE A 387 -14.68 -52.98 22.37
CA ILE A 387 -14.29 -51.59 22.60
C ILE A 387 -12.78 -51.55 22.74
N ALA A 388 -12.12 -50.79 21.85
CA ALA A 388 -10.75 -50.35 22.02
C ALA A 388 -10.76 -49.01 22.76
N THR A 389 -10.02 -48.93 23.86
CA THR A 389 -9.92 -47.72 24.70
C THR A 389 -8.48 -47.28 24.81
N GLU A 390 -8.25 -46.01 24.55
CA GLU A 390 -6.98 -45.37 24.83
C GLU A 390 -7.00 -44.73 26.24
N PHE A 391 -5.84 -44.75 26.90
CA PHE A 391 -5.65 -44.08 28.18
C PHE A 391 -4.57 -43.01 28.04
N SER A 392 -4.91 -41.88 27.40
CA SER A 392 -4.11 -40.66 27.46
C SER A 392 -4.40 -39.90 28.76
N LYS A 393 -3.48 -39.00 29.16
CA LYS A 393 -3.41 -38.41 30.52
C LYS A 393 -4.62 -37.55 30.95
N SER A 394 -5.60 -37.29 30.07
CA SER A 394 -6.70 -36.39 30.41
C SER A 394 -8.10 -36.77 29.90
N ARG A 395 -8.27 -37.71 28.96
CA ARG A 395 -9.60 -38.18 28.50
C ARG A 395 -9.53 -39.64 28.00
N GLN A 396 -10.64 -40.36 28.10
CA GLN A 396 -10.78 -41.69 27.48
C GLN A 396 -11.42 -41.53 26.11
N LYS A 397 -10.69 -41.90 25.06
CA LYS A 397 -11.24 -42.05 23.71
C LYS A 397 -11.50 -43.52 23.44
N VAL A 398 -12.64 -43.80 22.81
CA VAL A 398 -13.12 -45.17 22.58
C VAL A 398 -13.56 -45.35 21.14
N GLN A 399 -13.27 -46.52 20.59
CA GLN A 399 -13.81 -47.00 19.33
C GLN A 399 -14.46 -48.36 19.57
N GLN A 400 -15.66 -48.54 19.03
CA GLN A 400 -16.42 -49.79 19.12
C GLN A 400 -16.52 -50.44 17.75
N LEU A 401 -16.37 -51.76 17.71
CA LEU A 401 -16.54 -52.56 16.51
C LEU A 401 -17.29 -53.86 16.82
N VAL A 402 -18.21 -54.24 15.94
CA VAL A 402 -18.94 -55.52 16.03
C VAL A 402 -18.05 -56.65 15.50
N VAL A 403 -17.85 -57.66 16.33
CA VAL A 403 -17.19 -58.93 15.99
C VAL A 403 -18.28 -59.99 15.87
N GLN A 404 -18.32 -60.68 14.73
CA GLN A 404 -19.25 -61.77 14.49
C GLN A 404 -18.56 -63.10 14.81
N ILE A 405 -19.15 -63.89 15.70
CA ILE A 405 -18.61 -65.19 16.11
C ILE A 405 -19.61 -66.27 15.71
N ALA A 406 -19.19 -67.16 14.82
CA ALA A 406 -19.96 -68.34 14.44
C ALA A 406 -19.73 -69.48 15.45
N SER A 407 -20.83 -70.08 15.92
CA SER A 407 -20.79 -71.39 16.60
C SER A 407 -20.82 -72.48 15.52
N ALA A 408 -19.75 -73.26 15.44
CA ALA A 408 -19.56 -74.28 14.41
C ALA A 408 -19.86 -75.69 14.92
N LEU A 409 -20.45 -76.51 14.05
CA LEU A 409 -20.73 -77.93 14.31
C LEU A 409 -19.44 -78.71 14.55
N GLN A 410 -19.47 -79.63 15.50
CA GLN A 410 -18.46 -80.67 15.57
C GLN A 410 -18.68 -81.70 14.44
N ILE A 411 -17.75 -81.78 13.48
CA ILE A 411 -17.63 -82.98 12.62
C ILE A 411 -16.60 -83.89 13.26
N SER A 412 -17.02 -84.87 14.06
CA SER A 412 -16.11 -85.89 14.60
C SER A 412 -15.83 -86.95 13.53
N ALA A 413 -14.55 -87.23 13.26
CA ALA A 413 -14.11 -88.26 12.30
C ALA A 413 -14.28 -89.70 12.84
N SER A 414 -14.96 -89.91 13.96
CA SER A 414 -15.18 -91.23 14.58
C SER A 414 -16.47 -91.93 14.14
N THR A 415 -17.21 -91.38 13.18
CA THR A 415 -18.38 -92.03 12.57
C THR A 415 -18.31 -91.95 11.04
N ILE A 416 -17.25 -92.52 10.46
CA ILE A 416 -17.23 -92.92 9.04
C ILE A 416 -17.13 -94.44 8.98
N SER A 417 -18.30 -95.09 8.97
CA SER A 417 -18.43 -96.43 8.39
C SER A 417 -18.16 -96.32 6.88
N PRO A 418 -17.35 -97.20 6.26
CA PRO A 418 -17.04 -97.14 4.84
C PRO A 418 -18.27 -97.55 4.04
N GLY A 419 -19.17 -96.60 3.82
CA GLY A 419 -20.44 -96.86 3.14
C GLY A 419 -21.42 -95.69 3.19
N LYS A 420 -20.96 -94.46 2.90
CA LYS A 420 -21.79 -93.35 2.36
C LYS A 420 -20.92 -92.10 2.15
N LEU A 421 -20.17 -92.13 1.06
CA LEU A 421 -19.72 -90.92 0.36
C LEU A 421 -20.91 -90.45 -0.49
N PHE A 422 -21.62 -89.39 -0.10
CA PHE A 422 -22.35 -88.44 -0.98
C PHE A 422 -23.21 -87.49 -0.14
N MET A 423 -22.67 -86.29 0.15
CA MET A 423 -23.31 -84.97 0.13
C MET A 423 -22.53 -84.03 1.06
N LEU A 424 -21.56 -83.34 0.48
CA LEU A 424 -21.05 -82.06 0.97
C LEU A 424 -21.73 -80.95 0.15
N LEU A 425 -22.00 -79.82 0.82
CA LEU A 425 -22.36 -78.49 0.31
C LEU A 425 -23.86 -78.16 0.08
N ARG A 426 -24.41 -77.40 1.04
CA ARG A 426 -25.44 -76.33 1.03
C ARG A 426 -26.07 -76.34 2.43
N VAL A 427 -26.00 -75.30 3.26
CA VAL A 427 -26.30 -73.87 3.06
C VAL A 427 -25.30 -73.01 3.82
#